data_AF-A0A059LDH2-F1
#
_entry.id   AF-A0A059LDH2-F1
#
_cell.length_a   1.000
_cell.length_b   1.000
_cell.length_c   1.000
_cell.angle_alpha   90.00
_cell.angle_beta   90.00
_cell.angle_gamma   90.00
#
_symmetry.space_group_name_H-M   'P 1'
#
loop_
_entity.id
_entity.type
_entity.pdbx_description
1 polymer ?
#
loop_
_entity_poly.entity_id
_entity_poly.type
_entity_poly.pdbx_seq_one_letter_code
_entity_poly.pdbx_strand_id
1 'polypeptide(L)'
;MAQQEFLPFAPRHSVSVEEWALLVQCAHEEVEKVLALKAAQFWSVLRDNASLERLVVTFLRHAPRPYEADYAAAPSTFHTLSRRMLDVFARV
;
A
#
# COMPACT_ATOMS: atom_id res chain seq x y z
N MET A 1 -5.15 -17.10 -15.41
CA MET A 1 -4.39 -15.85 -15.22
C MET A 1 -3.64 -16.01 -13.91
N ALA A 2 -2.32 -15.75 -13.88
CA ALA A 2 -1.57 -15.82 -12.61
C ALA A 2 -2.13 -14.76 -11.66
N GLN A 3 -2.47 -15.15 -10.43
CA GLN A 3 -2.97 -14.23 -9.41
C GLN A 3 -1.78 -13.43 -8.89
N GLN A 4 -1.81 -12.10 -9.05
CA GLN A 4 -0.75 -11.21 -8.55
C GLN A 4 -0.81 -11.19 -7.02
N GLU A 5 0.28 -11.58 -6.37
CA GLU A 5 0.42 -11.60 -4.93
C GLU A 5 0.99 -10.27 -4.43
N PHE A 6 0.22 -9.58 -3.58
CA PHE A 6 0.60 -8.31 -2.96
C PHE A 6 1.25 -8.59 -1.61
N LEU A 7 2.44 -8.02 -1.38
CA LEU A 7 3.14 -8.14 -0.09
C LEU A 7 2.41 -7.32 1.00
N PRO A 8 2.31 -7.83 2.24
CA PRO A 8 1.75 -7.05 3.34
C PRO A 8 2.66 -5.88 3.71
N PHE A 9 2.07 -4.80 4.21
CA PHE A 9 2.83 -3.66 4.73
C PHE A 9 3.38 -3.98 6.13
N ALA A 10 4.68 -3.78 6.32
CA ALA A 10 5.34 -4.00 7.61
C ALA A 10 5.45 -2.68 8.41
N PRO A 11 5.34 -2.72 9.75
CA PRO A 11 5.64 -1.57 10.58
C PRO A 11 7.13 -1.19 10.47
N ARG A 12 7.41 0.12 10.57
CA ARG A 12 8.77 0.66 10.39
C ARG A 12 9.82 0.02 11.30
N HIS A 13 9.43 -0.35 12.53
CA HIS A 13 10.34 -0.89 13.54
C HIS A 13 10.61 -2.40 13.42
N SER A 14 9.95 -3.14 12.52
CA SER A 14 10.15 -4.59 12.38
C SER A 14 11.17 -4.99 11.32
N VAL A 15 11.70 -4.03 10.57
CA VAL A 15 12.58 -4.23 9.40
C VAL A 15 13.65 -3.14 9.36
N SER A 16 14.69 -3.33 8.53
CA SER A 16 15.70 -2.27 8.32
C SER A 16 15.09 -1.05 7.61
N VAL A 17 15.80 0.08 7.63
CA VAL A 17 15.35 1.30 6.94
C VAL A 17 15.27 1.06 5.43
N GLU A 18 16.27 0.40 4.86
CA GLU A 18 16.32 0.09 3.43
C GLU A 18 15.21 -0.89 3.04
N GLU A 19 15.01 -1.93 3.84
CA GLU A 19 13.94 -2.90 3.62
C GLU A 19 12.57 -2.25 3.70
N TRP A 20 12.34 -1.37 4.68
CA TRP A 20 11.09 -0.64 4.78
C TRP A 20 10.85 0.29 3.59
N ALA A 21 11.88 0.99 3.13
CA ALA A 21 11.79 1.85 1.95
C ALA A 21 11.44 1.05 0.68
N LEU A 22 12.00 -0.14 0.53
CA LEU A 22 11.66 -1.07 -0.56
C LEU A 22 10.21 -1.55 -0.45
N LEU A 23 9.75 -1.94 0.73
CA LEU A 23 8.35 -2.34 0.95
C LEU A 23 7.37 -1.21 0.62
N VAL A 24 7.68 0.02 1.02
CA VAL A 24 6.90 1.21 0.66
C VAL A 24 6.87 1.41 -0.86
N GLN A 25 8.02 1.31 -1.53
CA GLN A 25 8.11 1.45 -2.98
C GLN A 25 7.31 0.36 -3.72
N CYS A 26 7.44 -0.90 -3.31
CA CYS A 26 6.68 -2.01 -3.88
C CYS A 26 5.18 -1.80 -3.68
N ALA A 27 4.73 -1.46 -2.47
CA ALA A 27 3.32 -1.18 -2.20
C ALA A 27 2.79 -0.02 -3.06
N HIS A 28 3.59 1.03 -3.26
CA HIS A 28 3.25 2.15 -4.14
C HIS A 28 3.05 1.72 -5.60
N GLU A 29 3.99 0.97 -6.17
CA GLU A 29 3.88 0.49 -7.55
C GLU A 29 2.68 -0.44 -7.74
N GLU A 30 2.43 -1.32 -6.77
CA GLU A 30 1.29 -2.23 -6.77
C GLU A 30 -0.05 -1.48 -6.73
N VAL A 31 -0.18 -0.47 -5.87
CA VAL A 31 -1.39 0.36 -5.77
C VAL A 31 -1.61 1.21 -7.03
N GLU A 32 -0.55 1.78 -7.61
CA GLU A 32 -0.64 2.52 -8.88
C GLU A 32 -1.16 1.63 -10.01
N LYS A 33 -0.68 0.38 -10.12
CA LYS A 33 -1.20 -0.60 -11.10
C LYS A 33 -2.70 -0.85 -10.90
N VAL A 34 -3.15 -1.03 -9.65
CA VAL A 34 -4.56 -1.26 -9.32
C VAL A 34 -5.40 -0.04 -9.69
N LEU A 35 -4.95 1.17 -9.36
CA LEU A 35 -5.67 2.41 -9.68
C LEU A 35 -5.73 2.67 -11.19
N ALA A 36 -4.75 2.23 -11.96
CA ALA A 36 -4.75 2.33 -13.42
C ALA A 36 -5.75 1.38 -14.11
N LEU A 37 -6.30 0.39 -13.40
CA LEU A 37 -7.28 -0.55 -13.98
C LEU A 37 -8.58 0.15 -14.37
N LYS A 38 -9.25 -0.37 -15.40
CA LYS A 38 -10.63 0.03 -15.74
C LYS A 38 -11.60 -0.45 -14.64
N ALA A 39 -12.74 0.22 -14.51
CA ALA A 39 -13.70 -0.02 -13.41
C ALA A 39 -14.02 -1.51 -13.18
N ALA A 40 -14.39 -2.27 -14.22
CA ALA A 40 -14.73 -3.69 -14.08
C ALA A 40 -13.54 -4.55 -13.56
N GLN A 41 -12.32 -4.25 -14.02
CA GLN A 41 -11.11 -4.94 -13.58
C GLN A 41 -10.73 -4.56 -12.15
N PHE A 42 -10.82 -3.26 -11.81
CA PHE A 42 -10.60 -2.76 -10.46
C PHE A 42 -11.48 -3.47 -9.44
N TRP A 43 -12.80 -3.53 -9.71
CA TRP A 43 -13.75 -4.20 -8.82
C TRP A 43 -13.52 -5.71 -8.70
N SER A 44 -13.15 -6.39 -9.79
CA SER A 44 -12.81 -7.81 -9.74
C SER A 44 -11.55 -8.05 -8.91
N VAL A 45 -10.51 -7.24 -9.09
CA VAL A 45 -9.28 -7.36 -8.28
C VAL A 45 -9.57 -7.09 -6.81
N LEU A 46 -10.36 -6.07 -6.48
CA LEU A 46 -10.69 -5.73 -5.11
C LEU A 46 -11.49 -6.84 -4.41
N ARG A 47 -12.45 -7.46 -5.12
CA ARG A 47 -13.29 -8.52 -4.57
C ARG A 47 -12.55 -9.85 -4.43
N ASP A 48 -11.72 -10.20 -5.41
CA ASP A 48 -11.20 -11.56 -5.57
C ASP A 48 -9.72 -11.69 -5.12
N ASN A 49 -9.07 -10.59 -4.71
CA ASN A 49 -7.66 -10.61 -4.29
C ASN A 49 -7.47 -10.32 -2.79
N ALA A 50 -7.46 -11.39 -1.99
CA ALA A 50 -7.24 -11.33 -0.54
C ALA A 50 -5.85 -10.76 -0.14
N SER A 51 -4.85 -10.81 -1.02
CA SER A 51 -3.53 -10.24 -0.72
C SER A 51 -3.53 -8.71 -0.85
N LEU A 52 -4.33 -8.13 -1.77
CA LEU A 52 -4.55 -6.68 -1.83
C LEU A 52 -5.27 -6.18 -0.58
N GLU A 53 -6.33 -6.88 -0.15
CA GLU A 53 -7.02 -6.57 1.10
C GLU A 53 -6.04 -6.57 2.29
N ARG A 54 -5.20 -7.60 2.36
CA ARG A 54 -4.17 -7.71 3.41
C ARG A 54 -3.18 -6.55 3.36
N LEU A 55 -2.68 -6.16 2.18
CA LEU A 55 -1.82 -4.99 2.02
C LEU A 55 -2.50 -3.72 2.55
N VAL A 56 -3.75 -3.47 2.16
CA VAL A 56 -4.52 -2.29 2.58
C VAL A 56 -4.74 -2.27 4.09
N VAL A 57 -5.19 -3.39 4.67
CA VAL A 57 -5.44 -3.50 6.11
C VAL A 57 -4.15 -3.33 6.92
N THR A 58 -3.07 -3.98 6.51
CA THR A 58 -1.77 -3.85 7.18
C THR A 58 -1.19 -2.45 7.03
N PHE A 59 -1.38 -1.79 5.89
CA PHE A 59 -1.02 -0.38 5.70
C PHE A 59 -1.79 0.52 6.68
N LEU A 60 -3.12 0.40 6.75
CA LEU A 60 -3.93 1.21 7.67
C LEU A 60 -3.54 1.01 9.13
N ARG A 61 -3.10 -0.20 9.49
CA ARG A 61 -2.67 -0.56 10.85
C ARG A 61 -1.28 -0.05 11.19
N HIS A 62 -0.34 -0.10 10.25
CA HIS A 62 1.10 0.07 10.52
C HIS A 62 1.72 1.31 9.89
N ALA A 63 1.01 2.02 9.01
CA ALA A 63 1.48 3.29 8.46
C ALA A 63 1.66 4.31 9.60
N PRO A 64 2.83 4.95 9.71
CA PRO A 64 3.08 5.93 10.74
C PRO A 64 2.11 7.12 10.61
N ARG A 65 1.75 7.72 11.75
CA ARG A 65 0.84 8.86 11.87
C ARG A 65 1.62 10.17 11.87
N PRO A 66 1.02 11.31 11.46
CA PRO A 66 1.73 12.59 11.37
C PRO A 66 2.44 13.06 12.65
N TYR A 67 2.00 12.60 13.82
CA TYR A 67 2.59 12.94 15.12
C TYR A 67 3.69 11.97 15.57
N GLU A 68 3.98 10.90 14.82
CA GLU A 68 5.03 9.93 15.12
C GLU A 68 6.34 10.33 14.46
N ALA A 69 7.48 10.08 15.13
CA ALA A 69 8.80 10.43 14.60
C ALA A 69 9.09 9.74 13.25
N ASP A 70 8.64 8.50 13.10
CA ASP A 70 8.80 7.70 11.88
C ASP A 70 8.08 8.32 10.67
N TYR A 71 7.04 9.13 10.87
CA TYR A 71 6.33 9.80 9.77
C TYR A 71 7.19 10.89 9.13
N ALA A 72 7.85 11.71 9.95
CA ALA A 72 8.73 12.76 9.46
C ALA A 72 10.00 12.20 8.79
N ALA A 73 10.43 11.02 9.23
CA ALA A 73 11.58 10.30 8.67
C ALA A 73 11.21 9.37 7.50
N ALA A 74 9.94 9.29 7.12
CA ALA A 74 9.48 8.40 6.06
C ALA A 74 10.00 8.87 4.68
N PRO A 75 10.27 7.94 3.73
CA PRO A 75 10.66 8.33 2.38
C PRO A 75 9.49 9.07 1.71
N SER A 76 9.80 9.97 0.77
CA SER A 76 8.77 10.73 0.05
C SER A 76 7.70 9.85 -0.61
N THR A 77 8.08 8.66 -1.10
CA THR A 77 7.16 7.67 -1.66
C THR A 77 6.08 7.23 -0.67
N PHE A 78 6.36 7.21 0.63
CA PHE A 78 5.36 6.87 1.65
C PHE A 78 4.19 7.88 1.68
N HIS A 79 4.48 9.16 1.53
CA HIS A 79 3.44 10.20 1.52
C HIS A 79 2.58 10.09 0.25
N THR A 80 3.20 9.78 -0.90
CA THR A 80 2.47 9.52 -2.14
C THR A 80 1.60 8.26 -1.99
N LEU A 81 2.15 7.16 -1.48
CA LEU A 81 1.41 5.93 -1.18
C LEU A 81 0.22 6.18 -0.26
N SER A 82 0.40 6.98 0.80
CA SER A 82 -0.68 7.33 1.73
C SER A 82 -1.85 8.00 1.02
N ARG A 83 -1.56 8.91 0.07
CA ARG A 83 -2.59 9.54 -0.75
C ARG A 83 -3.25 8.54 -1.70
N ARG A 84 -2.48 7.64 -2.33
CA ARG A 84 -3.02 6.63 -3.24
C ARG A 84 -3.90 5.60 -2.55
N MET A 85 -3.58 5.24 -1.31
CA MET A 85 -4.46 4.41 -0.50
C MET A 85 -5.82 5.09 -0.29
N LEU A 86 -5.85 6.41 -0.03
CA LEU A 86 -7.10 7.16 0.02
C LEU A 86 -7.84 7.15 -1.33
N ASP A 87 -7.13 7.27 -2.45
CA ASP A 87 -7.74 7.18 -3.80
C ASP A 87 -8.37 5.79 -4.05
N VAL A 88 -7.79 4.71 -3.51
CA VAL A 88 -8.40 3.36 -3.56
C VAL A 88 -9.72 3.36 -2.80
N PHE A 89 -9.76 3.89 -1.57
CA PHE A 89 -11.00 3.97 -0.80
C PHE A 89 -12.04 4.89 -1.42
N ALA A 90 -11.64 6.00 -2.02
CA ALA A 90 -12.55 6.94 -2.67
C ALA A 90 -13.21 6.37 -3.94
N ARG A 91 -12.60 5.32 -4.52
CA ARG A 91 -13.12 4.62 -5.69
C ARG A 91 -14.07 3.46 -5.34
N VAL A 92 -14.10 3.07 -4.06
CA VAL A 92 -15.04 2.08 -3.50
C VAL A 92 -16.32 2.77 -3.06
#